data_AF-A0A5B6TDF7-F1
#
_entry.id   AF-A0A5B6TDF7-F1
#
_cell.length_a   1.000
_cell.length_b   1.000
_cell.length_c   1.000
_cell.angle_alpha   90.00
_cell.angle_beta   90.00
_cell.angle_gamma   90.00
#
_symmetry.space_group_name_H-M   'P 1'
#
loop_
_entity.id
_entity.type
_entity.pdbx_description
1 polymer ?
#
loop_
_entity_poly.entity_id
_entity_poly.type
_entity_poly.pdbx_seq_one_letter_code
_entity_poly.pdbx_strand_id
1 'polypeptide(L)'
;MSRNNLPEDWDAQEHPSLEVLRQYQAGELSAPQSHQLERHLLSCEMCSDLVEGMSISQPYRVKSAVRETRGRLKNLLAQKKRQRKVFQWPAWQTAAVLLILLFAIGEVVYHQYFANHNHFKTQSAETKTNWRLTGYIEDHEGKAVSGATIQVVGTVTKTNTDGAGEFVLDVQTERVTILVSHPNFTAKEVAVNSSNHRVDVILRKAE
;
A
#
# COMPACT_ATOMS: atom_id res chain seq x y z
N MET A 1 22.31 5.88 53.07
CA MET A 1 23.23 5.19 53.99
C MET A 1 24.07 4.24 53.15
N SER A 2 25.25 4.67 52.69
CA SER A 2 26.16 3.83 51.90
C SER A 2 27.26 3.35 52.83
N ARG A 3 27.51 2.04 52.85
CA ARG A 3 28.51 1.38 53.69
C ARG A 3 29.91 1.82 53.27
N ASN A 4 30.68 2.37 54.20
CA ASN A 4 32.11 2.65 54.04
C ASN A 4 32.88 1.33 54.04
N ASN A 5 33.06 0.71 52.88
CA ASN A 5 34.12 -0.26 52.66
C ASN A 5 35.27 0.50 52.03
N LEU A 6 36.20 1.00 52.85
CA LEU A 6 37.49 1.51 52.40
C LEU A 6 38.44 0.30 52.29
N PRO A 7 38.89 -0.09 51.09
CA PRO A 7 39.96 -1.08 50.94
C PRO A 7 41.25 -0.53 51.56
N GLU A 8 41.97 -1.39 52.27
CA GLU A 8 43.06 -1.02 53.19
C GLU A 8 44.44 -1.00 52.50
N ASP A 9 44.47 -1.24 51.17
CA ASP A 9 45.67 -1.36 50.35
C ASP A 9 45.39 -0.99 48.87
N TRP A 10 45.90 0.17 48.44
CA TRP A 10 45.86 0.57 47.03
C TRP A 10 47.02 -0.09 46.27
N ASP A 11 46.82 -1.33 45.82
CA ASP A 11 47.79 -2.05 45.02
C ASP A 11 47.94 -1.40 43.63
N ALA A 12 49.10 -1.56 42.97
CA ALA A 12 49.52 -0.76 41.81
C ALA A 12 48.62 -0.87 40.56
N GLN A 13 47.61 -1.75 40.58
CA GLN A 13 46.68 -2.03 39.49
C GLN A 13 45.28 -1.45 39.73
N GLU A 14 44.97 -0.95 40.93
CA GLU A 14 43.64 -0.46 41.29
C GLU A 14 43.68 1.01 41.72
N HIS A 15 42.91 1.85 41.03
CA HIS A 15 42.89 3.30 41.26
C HIS A 15 42.04 3.68 42.48
N PRO A 16 42.44 4.74 43.22
CA PRO A 16 41.65 5.32 44.30
C PRO A 16 40.26 5.74 43.83
N SER A 17 39.25 5.46 44.65
CA SER A 17 37.88 5.91 44.37
C SER A 17 37.83 7.45 44.33
N LEU A 18 36.94 7.99 43.49
CA LEU A 18 36.78 9.44 43.33
C LEU A 18 36.46 10.16 44.66
N GLU A 19 35.73 9.49 45.56
CA GLU A 19 35.39 10.05 46.87
C GLU A 19 36.63 10.21 47.77
N VAL A 20 37.55 9.24 47.74
CA VAL A 20 38.81 9.30 48.50
C VAL A 20 39.69 10.44 48.03
N LEU A 21 39.80 10.64 46.70
CA LEU A 21 40.54 11.76 46.13
C LEU A 21 39.93 13.12 46.51
N ARG A 22 38.59 13.19 46.65
CA ARG A 22 37.92 14.39 47.15
C ARG A 22 38.23 14.66 48.62
N GLN A 23 38.20 13.63 49.45
CA GLN A 23 38.53 13.75 50.88
C GLN A 23 39.99 14.17 51.09
N TYR A 24 40.91 13.66 50.26
CA TYR A 24 42.30 14.12 50.22
C TYR A 24 42.41 15.61 49.87
N GLN A 25 41.73 16.05 48.80
CA GLN A 25 41.70 17.48 48.42
C GLN A 25 41.09 18.37 49.51
N ALA A 26 40.08 17.87 50.23
CA ALA A 26 39.43 18.60 51.33
C ALA A 26 40.26 18.61 52.63
N GLY A 27 41.34 17.83 52.72
CA GLY A 27 42.14 17.67 53.94
C GLY A 27 41.46 16.84 55.04
N GLU A 28 40.44 16.05 54.68
CA GLU A 28 39.64 15.24 55.61
C GLU A 28 40.17 13.81 55.77
N LEU A 29 41.18 13.43 54.97
CA LEU A 29 41.78 12.10 55.01
C LEU A 29 42.69 11.93 56.23
N SER A 30 42.68 10.75 56.85
CA SER A 30 43.58 10.47 57.98
C SER A 30 45.05 10.47 57.53
N ALA A 31 45.97 10.87 58.41
CA ALA A 31 47.41 10.92 58.12
C ALA A 31 47.99 9.62 57.48
N PRO A 32 47.69 8.40 57.96
CA PRO A 32 48.21 7.18 57.33
C PRO A 32 47.65 6.97 55.91
N GLN A 33 46.38 7.30 55.67
CA GLN A 33 45.74 7.16 54.36
C GLN A 33 46.24 8.22 53.36
N SER A 34 46.51 9.44 53.82
CA SER A 34 47.12 10.50 53.00
C SER A 34 48.47 10.04 52.47
N HIS A 35 49.29 9.46 53.33
CA HIS A 35 50.62 9.02 52.96
C HIS A 35 50.60 7.86 51.95
N GLN A 36 49.68 6.90 52.12
CA GLN A 36 49.48 5.83 51.14
C GLN A 36 49.03 6.38 49.78
N LEU A 37 48.10 7.33 49.78
CA LEU A 37 47.61 7.95 48.55
C LEU A 37 48.70 8.77 47.85
N GLU A 38 49.50 9.53 48.59
CA GLU A 38 50.66 10.27 48.05
C GLU A 38 51.65 9.33 47.37
N ARG A 39 51.91 8.15 47.97
CA ARG A 39 52.74 7.12 47.35
C ARG A 39 52.15 6.60 46.03
N HIS A 40 50.84 6.47 45.93
CA HIS A 40 50.16 6.10 44.68
C HIS A 40 50.19 7.23 43.64
N LEU A 41 49.99 8.49 44.05
CA LEU A 41 50.05 9.63 43.15
C LEU A 41 51.44 9.80 42.52
N LEU A 42 52.51 9.41 43.23
CA LEU A 42 53.87 9.39 42.69
C LEU A 42 54.09 8.34 41.59
N SER A 43 53.30 7.26 41.57
CA SER A 43 53.42 6.18 40.58
C SER A 43 52.37 6.22 39.47
N CYS A 44 51.27 6.96 39.66
CA CYS A 44 50.14 6.99 38.74
C CYS A 44 49.91 8.40 38.15
N GLU A 45 50.34 8.57 36.90
CA GLU A 45 50.18 9.81 36.12
C GLU A 45 48.70 10.25 36.04
N MET A 46 47.79 9.32 35.74
CA MET A 46 46.36 9.58 35.63
C MET A 46 45.75 10.14 36.93
N CYS A 47 46.12 9.59 38.08
CA CYS A 47 45.58 10.04 39.37
C CYS A 47 46.19 11.38 39.78
N SER A 48 47.47 11.61 39.47
CA SER A 48 48.14 12.91 39.68
C SER A 48 47.45 14.01 38.87
N ASP A 49 47.26 13.81 37.57
CA ASP A 49 46.57 14.74 36.67
C ASP A 49 45.13 15.00 37.13
N LEU A 50 44.43 13.97 37.59
CA LEU A 50 43.05 14.09 38.03
C LEU A 50 42.93 14.92 39.33
N VAL A 51 43.83 14.72 40.30
CA VAL A 51 43.87 15.53 41.53
C VAL A 51 44.22 16.99 41.22
N GLU A 52 45.17 17.22 40.33
CA GLU A 52 45.52 18.57 39.87
C GLU A 52 44.33 19.24 39.17
N GLY A 53 43.65 18.54 38.26
CA GLY A 53 42.43 19.03 37.61
C GLY A 53 41.29 19.32 38.58
N MET A 54 41.12 18.50 39.63
CA MET A 54 40.15 18.77 40.69
C MET A 54 40.51 20.02 41.51
N SER A 55 41.80 20.31 41.73
CA SER A 55 42.27 21.51 42.43
C SER A 55 41.89 22.80 41.70
N ILE A 56 41.88 22.77 40.37
CA ILE A 56 41.48 23.90 39.52
C ILE A 56 39.95 24.09 39.53
N SER A 57 39.18 23.01 39.76
CA SER A 57 37.73 23.04 39.74
C SER A 57 37.13 23.40 41.11
N GLN A 58 36.60 24.63 41.26
CA GLN A 58 35.87 25.00 42.48
C GLN A 58 34.56 24.18 42.57
N PRO A 59 34.30 23.44 43.66
CA PRO A 59 33.14 22.56 43.78
C PRO A 59 31.80 23.32 43.69
N TYR A 60 31.79 24.58 44.12
CA TYR A 60 30.65 25.49 43.96
C TYR A 60 30.37 25.81 42.49
N ARG A 61 31.42 26.08 41.69
CA ARG A 61 31.29 26.36 40.25
C ARG A 61 30.86 25.14 39.45
N VAL A 62 31.32 23.94 39.81
CA VAL A 62 30.88 22.70 39.15
C VAL A 62 29.39 22.46 39.40
N LYS A 63 28.91 22.62 40.64
CA LYS A 63 27.49 22.46 40.99
C LYS A 63 26.61 23.52 40.31
N SER A 64 27.05 24.79 40.25
CA SER A 64 26.30 25.83 39.55
C SER A 64 26.27 25.61 38.04
N ALA A 65 27.39 25.21 37.42
CA ALA A 65 27.46 24.88 36.00
C ALA A 65 26.54 23.70 35.62
N VAL A 66 26.49 22.63 36.43
CA VAL A 66 25.55 21.51 36.21
C VAL A 66 24.10 21.97 36.36
N ARG A 67 23.80 22.84 37.32
CA ARG A 67 22.45 23.39 37.50
C ARG A 67 22.05 24.28 36.33
N GLU A 68 22.96 25.09 35.83
CA GLU A 68 22.77 25.96 34.67
C GLU A 68 22.54 25.14 33.40
N THR A 69 23.35 24.12 33.12
CA THR A 69 23.18 23.26 31.95
C THR A 69 21.85 22.50 31.99
N ARG A 70 21.48 21.96 33.15
CA ARG A 70 20.15 21.35 33.36
C ARG A 70 19.02 22.35 33.16
N GLY A 71 19.17 23.59 33.62
CA GLY A 71 18.21 24.67 33.42
C GLY A 71 18.04 25.03 31.95
N ARG A 72 19.15 25.23 31.23
CA ARG A 72 19.17 25.53 29.79
C ARG A 72 18.56 24.38 28.98
N LEU A 73 18.86 23.14 29.32
CA LEU A 73 18.25 21.97 28.68
C LEU A 73 16.72 21.94 28.89
N LYS A 74 16.25 22.15 30.12
CA LYS A 74 14.81 22.25 30.40
C LYS A 74 14.15 23.36 29.58
N ASN A 75 14.78 24.53 29.49
CA ASN A 75 14.25 25.65 28.71
C ASN A 75 14.22 25.33 27.20
N LEU A 76 15.25 24.70 26.65
CA LEU A 76 15.27 24.27 25.25
C LEU A 76 14.21 23.20 24.96
N LEU A 77 13.99 22.26 25.88
CA LEU A 77 12.93 21.26 25.75
C LEU A 77 11.54 21.90 25.86
N ALA A 78 11.34 22.85 26.78
CA ALA A 78 10.09 23.58 26.93
C ALA A 78 9.80 24.47 25.71
N GLN A 79 10.82 25.16 25.18
CA GLN A 79 10.72 25.96 23.97
C GLN A 79 10.41 25.08 22.76
N LYS A 80 11.08 23.93 22.61
CA LYS A 80 10.78 22.95 21.54
C LYS A 80 9.38 22.34 21.69
N LYS A 81 8.89 22.16 22.91
CA LYS A 81 7.50 21.72 23.19
C LYS A 81 6.47 22.82 22.84
N ARG A 82 6.79 24.09 23.07
CA ARG A 82 5.94 25.24 22.67
C ARG A 82 6.00 25.54 21.16
N GLN A 83 7.15 25.29 20.54
CA GLN A 83 7.41 25.39 19.10
C GLN A 83 6.92 24.17 18.31
N ARG A 84 6.63 23.04 18.98
CA ARG A 84 5.62 22.10 18.53
C ARG A 84 4.24 22.75 18.65
N LYS A 85 4.05 23.85 17.92
CA LYS A 85 2.74 24.14 17.37
C LYS A 85 2.45 22.93 16.52
N VAL A 86 1.69 22.01 17.10
CA VAL A 86 1.04 20.88 16.42
C VAL A 86 0.56 21.49 15.13
N PHE A 87 1.23 21.12 14.04
CA PHE A 87 1.01 21.58 12.68
C PHE A 87 -0.48 21.90 12.54
N GLN A 88 -0.83 23.18 12.69
CA GLN A 88 -2.21 23.63 12.76
C GLN A 88 -2.68 23.57 11.32
N TRP A 89 -2.93 22.35 10.82
CA TRP A 89 -3.63 22.19 9.56
C TRP A 89 -4.91 23.00 9.71
N PRO A 90 -5.08 24.10 8.97
CA PRO A 90 -6.28 24.91 9.08
C PRO A 90 -7.46 23.96 8.90
N ALA A 91 -8.42 24.02 9.81
CA ALA A 91 -9.59 23.12 9.81
C ALA A 91 -10.34 23.12 8.47
N TRP A 92 -10.09 24.12 7.62
CA TRP A 92 -10.61 24.15 6.27
C TRP A 92 -9.96 23.15 5.31
N GLN A 93 -8.68 22.79 5.49
CA GLN A 93 -8.00 21.75 4.72
C GLN A 93 -8.54 20.35 5.05
N THR A 94 -8.88 20.08 6.31
CA THR A 94 -9.54 18.80 6.68
C THR A 94 -10.95 18.72 6.09
N ALA A 95 -11.69 19.83 6.09
CA ALA A 95 -12.98 19.91 5.42
C ALA A 95 -12.87 19.73 3.89
N ALA A 96 -11.85 20.29 3.25
CA ALA A 96 -11.60 20.13 1.81
C ALA A 96 -11.27 18.68 1.45
N VAL A 97 -10.42 17.99 2.22
CA VAL A 97 -10.10 16.57 2.00
C VAL A 97 -11.34 15.70 2.17
N LEU A 98 -12.16 15.96 3.20
CA LEU A 98 -13.41 15.23 3.40
C LEU A 98 -14.42 15.49 2.27
N LEU A 99 -14.51 16.72 1.76
CA LEU A 99 -15.35 17.04 0.62
C LEU A 99 -14.88 16.33 -0.66
N ILE A 100 -13.57 16.34 -0.96
CA ILE A 100 -13.01 15.64 -2.12
C ILE A 100 -13.25 14.13 -1.99
N LEU A 101 -13.06 13.56 -0.79
CA LEU A 101 -13.32 12.15 -0.52
C LEU A 101 -14.81 11.81 -0.71
N LEU A 102 -15.72 12.64 -0.18
CA LEU A 102 -17.16 12.45 -0.35
C LEU A 102 -17.60 12.61 -1.81
N PHE A 103 -16.97 13.51 -2.57
CA PHE A 103 -17.25 13.70 -3.99
C PHE A 103 -16.74 12.53 -4.82
N ALA A 104 -15.55 12.01 -4.54
CA ALA A 104 -15.00 10.82 -5.19
C ALA A 104 -15.83 9.56 -4.87
N ILE A 105 -16.22 9.36 -3.60
CA ILE A 105 -17.12 8.28 -3.21
C ILE A 105 -18.49 8.48 -3.87
N GLY A 106 -19.00 9.71 -3.90
CA GLY A 106 -20.24 10.07 -4.57
C GLY A 106 -20.22 9.77 -6.07
N GLU A 107 -19.13 10.09 -6.77
CA GLU A 107 -18.94 9.75 -8.18
C GLU A 107 -18.79 8.24 -8.40
N VAL A 108 -18.05 7.54 -7.54
CA VAL A 108 -17.92 6.07 -7.62
C VAL A 108 -19.26 5.40 -7.37
N VAL A 109 -20.01 5.80 -6.34
CA VAL A 109 -21.37 5.31 -6.08
C VAL A 109 -22.29 5.73 -7.22
N TYR A 110 -22.19 6.95 -7.75
CA TYR A 110 -22.96 7.36 -8.92
C TYR A 110 -22.63 6.50 -10.14
N HIS A 111 -21.38 6.14 -10.40
CA HIS A 111 -21.05 5.23 -11.50
C HIS A 111 -21.45 3.78 -11.18
N GLN A 112 -21.32 3.31 -9.95
CA GLN A 112 -21.67 1.94 -9.60
C GLN A 112 -23.19 1.73 -9.45
N TYR A 113 -23.91 2.79 -9.10
CA TYR A 113 -25.36 2.89 -9.10
C TYR A 113 -25.79 3.19 -10.55
N PHE A 114 -25.56 4.39 -11.08
CA PHE A 114 -26.01 4.86 -12.41
C PHE A 114 -25.34 4.21 -13.63
N ALA A 115 -24.04 3.87 -13.62
CA ALA A 115 -23.45 3.07 -14.71
C ALA A 115 -23.88 1.59 -14.65
N ASN A 116 -24.39 1.12 -13.50
CA ASN A 116 -25.15 -0.13 -13.40
C ASN A 116 -26.69 0.08 -13.51
N HIS A 117 -27.16 1.30 -13.83
CA HIS A 117 -28.53 1.58 -14.28
C HIS A 117 -28.57 1.87 -15.80
N ASN A 118 -27.42 2.15 -16.41
CA ASN A 118 -27.26 2.18 -17.86
C ASN A 118 -26.89 0.80 -18.46
N HIS A 119 -26.89 -0.26 -17.63
CA HIS A 119 -27.16 -1.62 -18.10
C HIS A 119 -28.64 -1.88 -18.37
N PHE A 120 -29.45 -0.83 -18.59
CA PHE A 120 -30.74 -0.91 -19.26
C PHE A 120 -30.70 -0.30 -20.67
N LYS A 121 -29.67 -0.65 -21.45
CA LYS A 121 -29.86 -0.89 -22.88
C LYS A 121 -29.65 -2.38 -23.15
N THR A 122 -30.80 -3.06 -23.16
CA THR A 122 -31.01 -4.41 -23.67
C THR A 122 -30.39 -5.52 -22.84
N GLN A 123 -30.70 -5.54 -21.54
CA GLN A 123 -31.17 -6.81 -21.00
C GLN A 123 -32.58 -6.97 -21.57
N SER A 124 -32.67 -7.55 -22.78
CA SER A 124 -33.89 -8.27 -23.08
C SER A 124 -34.03 -9.26 -21.94
N ALA A 125 -35.03 -9.07 -21.08
CA ALA A 125 -35.82 -10.21 -20.68
C ALA A 125 -36.41 -10.79 -21.97
N GLU A 126 -35.56 -11.39 -22.79
CA GLU A 126 -35.97 -12.37 -23.75
C GLU A 126 -36.41 -13.49 -22.87
N THR A 127 -37.72 -13.52 -22.62
CA THR A 127 -38.45 -14.71 -22.27
C THR A 127 -37.75 -15.85 -22.99
N LYS A 128 -37.10 -16.73 -22.22
CA LYS A 128 -36.35 -17.87 -22.74
C LYS A 128 -37.31 -18.69 -23.57
N THR A 129 -37.39 -18.36 -24.84
CA THR A 129 -38.30 -18.89 -25.82
C THR A 129 -37.42 -19.72 -26.71
N ASN A 130 -37.58 -21.02 -26.60
CA ASN A 130 -36.98 -21.99 -27.50
C ASN A 130 -37.76 -21.94 -28.80
N TRP A 131 -37.14 -21.41 -29.85
CA TRP A 131 -37.69 -21.44 -31.20
C TRP A 131 -36.65 -22.01 -32.15
N ARG A 132 -37.14 -22.50 -33.29
CA ARG A 132 -36.32 -23.19 -34.29
C ARG A 132 -36.16 -22.32 -35.51
N LEU A 133 -34.95 -21.83 -35.73
CA LEU A 133 -34.57 -21.13 -36.95
C LEU A 133 -34.28 -22.17 -38.03
N THR A 134 -34.93 -22.03 -39.17
CA THR A 134 -34.65 -22.80 -40.38
C THR A 134 -34.24 -21.88 -41.51
N GLY A 135 -33.62 -22.42 -42.55
CA GLY A 135 -33.20 -21.58 -43.66
C GLY A 135 -32.44 -22.32 -44.73
N TYR A 136 -32.15 -21.60 -45.80
CA TYR A 136 -31.41 -22.08 -46.96
C TYR A 136 -30.22 -21.17 -47.23
N ILE A 137 -29.07 -21.76 -47.54
CA ILE A 137 -27.87 -21.02 -47.92
C ILE A 137 -27.53 -21.33 -49.37
N GLU A 138 -27.42 -20.27 -50.17
CA GLU A 138 -27.03 -20.33 -51.57
C GLU A 138 -25.88 -19.38 -51.88
N ASP A 139 -25.22 -19.59 -53.01
CA ASP A 139 -24.29 -18.63 -53.57
C ASP A 139 -24.99 -17.66 -54.53
N HIS A 140 -24.24 -16.67 -55.01
CA HIS A 140 -24.72 -15.72 -56.01
C HIS A 140 -25.13 -16.33 -57.37
N GLU A 141 -24.78 -17.60 -57.63
CA GLU A 141 -25.15 -18.35 -58.83
C GLU A 141 -26.45 -19.16 -58.60
N GLY A 142 -27.05 -19.07 -57.40
CA GLY A 142 -28.26 -19.79 -57.01
C GLY A 142 -27.99 -21.25 -56.63
N LYS A 143 -26.73 -21.62 -56.37
CA LYS A 143 -26.36 -22.98 -55.99
C LYS A 143 -26.35 -23.13 -54.47
N ALA A 144 -26.93 -24.23 -53.99
CA ALA A 144 -26.85 -24.67 -52.60
C ALA A 144 -25.41 -24.66 -52.06
N VAL A 145 -25.22 -24.07 -50.89
CA VAL A 145 -23.94 -24.12 -50.16
C VAL A 145 -24.04 -25.16 -49.06
N SER A 146 -23.44 -26.34 -49.30
CA SER A 146 -23.32 -27.40 -48.31
C SER A 146 -22.14 -27.17 -47.36
N GLY A 147 -22.29 -27.52 -46.09
CA GLY A 147 -21.24 -27.42 -45.08
C GLY A 147 -20.97 -26.01 -44.53
N ALA A 148 -21.80 -25.01 -44.85
CA ALA A 148 -21.71 -23.68 -44.26
C ALA A 148 -22.01 -23.76 -42.76
N THR A 149 -21.26 -23.04 -41.94
CA THR A 149 -21.45 -22.96 -40.50
C THR A 149 -22.33 -21.76 -40.17
N ILE A 150 -23.44 -22.01 -39.46
CA ILE A 150 -24.32 -20.98 -38.91
C ILE A 150 -24.08 -20.94 -37.40
N GLN A 151 -23.62 -19.82 -36.87
CA GLN A 151 -23.35 -19.64 -35.45
C GLN A 151 -24.09 -18.43 -34.89
N VAL A 152 -24.67 -18.54 -33.71
CA VAL A 152 -25.23 -17.37 -33.00
C VAL A 152 -24.08 -16.56 -32.40
N VAL A 153 -23.95 -15.29 -32.80
CA VAL A 153 -22.88 -14.38 -32.35
C VAL A 153 -22.87 -14.27 -30.83
N GLY A 154 -21.69 -14.44 -30.23
CA GLY A 154 -21.51 -14.40 -28.77
C GLY A 154 -21.86 -15.71 -28.04
N THR A 155 -22.22 -16.79 -28.75
CA THR A 155 -22.48 -18.10 -28.16
C THR A 155 -21.71 -19.22 -28.85
N VAL A 156 -21.76 -20.42 -28.27
CA VAL A 156 -21.24 -21.66 -28.87
C VAL A 156 -22.28 -22.42 -29.69
N THR A 157 -23.53 -21.92 -29.74
CA THR A 157 -24.63 -22.56 -30.47
C THR A 157 -24.41 -22.38 -31.97
N LYS A 158 -24.20 -23.50 -32.66
CA LYS A 158 -23.95 -23.54 -34.11
C LYS A 158 -24.54 -24.79 -34.74
N THR A 159 -24.77 -24.72 -36.04
CA THR A 159 -25.17 -25.83 -36.90
C THR A 159 -24.46 -25.71 -38.25
N ASN A 160 -24.56 -26.75 -39.08
CA ASN A 160 -24.01 -26.76 -40.42
C ASN A 160 -25.11 -27.02 -41.44
N THR A 161 -24.98 -26.48 -42.65
CA THR A 161 -25.90 -26.81 -43.74
C THR A 161 -25.68 -28.22 -44.25
N ASP A 162 -26.76 -28.86 -44.66
CA ASP A 162 -26.76 -30.20 -45.25
C ASP A 162 -26.35 -30.20 -46.74
N GLY A 163 -26.54 -31.33 -47.44
CA GLY A 163 -26.25 -31.46 -48.87
C GLY A 163 -27.18 -30.64 -49.78
N ALA A 164 -28.35 -30.25 -49.29
CA ALA A 164 -29.28 -29.39 -50.00
C ALA A 164 -29.00 -27.90 -49.73
N GLY A 165 -28.22 -27.56 -48.71
CA GLY A 165 -27.97 -26.17 -48.28
C GLY A 165 -28.93 -25.71 -47.18
N GLU A 166 -29.74 -26.60 -46.63
CA GLU A 166 -30.69 -26.30 -45.55
C GLU A 166 -30.02 -26.43 -44.18
N PHE A 167 -30.51 -25.65 -43.21
CA PHE A 167 -30.08 -25.75 -41.81
C PHE A 167 -31.23 -25.63 -40.83
N VAL A 168 -30.98 -26.16 -39.62
CA VAL A 168 -31.88 -26.07 -38.47
C VAL A 168 -31.05 -25.70 -37.24
N LEU A 169 -31.47 -24.66 -36.51
CA LEU A 169 -30.79 -24.15 -35.32
C LEU A 169 -31.81 -23.79 -34.23
N ASP A 170 -31.66 -24.36 -33.04
CA ASP A 170 -32.49 -23.99 -31.89
C ASP A 170 -31.91 -22.75 -31.19
N VAL A 171 -32.74 -21.72 -31.04
CA VAL A 171 -32.39 -20.41 -30.49
C VAL A 171 -33.21 -20.18 -29.22
N GLN A 172 -32.59 -19.66 -28.15
CA GLN A 172 -33.21 -19.52 -26.81
C GLN A 172 -33.63 -18.09 -26.47
N THR A 173 -33.65 -17.23 -27.49
CA THR A 173 -33.58 -15.77 -27.40
C THR A 173 -34.42 -15.18 -28.52
N GLU A 174 -35.35 -14.26 -28.24
CA GLU A 174 -36.31 -13.72 -29.21
C GLU A 174 -35.64 -13.09 -30.43
N ARG A 175 -34.50 -12.41 -30.28
CA ARG A 175 -33.75 -11.79 -31.38
C ARG A 175 -32.26 -12.10 -31.27
N VAL A 176 -31.66 -12.59 -32.36
CA VAL A 176 -30.24 -12.89 -32.40
C VAL A 176 -29.61 -12.47 -33.72
N THR A 177 -28.31 -12.28 -33.71
CA THR A 177 -27.51 -12.18 -34.94
C THR A 177 -26.82 -13.51 -35.16
N ILE A 178 -27.00 -14.09 -36.35
CA ILE A 178 -26.26 -15.27 -36.79
C ILE A 178 -25.10 -14.86 -37.71
N LEU A 179 -23.97 -15.52 -37.56
CA LEU A 179 -22.84 -15.46 -38.46
C LEU A 179 -22.85 -16.70 -39.34
N VAL A 180 -22.99 -16.49 -40.64
CA VAL A 180 -22.89 -17.54 -41.66
C VAL A 180 -21.50 -17.52 -42.26
N SER A 181 -20.78 -18.64 -42.21
CA SER A 181 -19.39 -18.74 -42.67
C SER A 181 -19.13 -20.05 -43.42
N HIS A 182 -18.24 -20.00 -44.42
CA HIS A 182 -17.81 -21.18 -45.17
C HIS A 182 -16.40 -20.91 -45.73
N PRO A 183 -15.49 -21.90 -45.83
CA PRO A 183 -14.10 -21.68 -46.25
C PRO A 183 -13.92 -20.93 -47.58
N ASN A 184 -14.86 -21.11 -48.51
CA ASN A 184 -14.80 -20.54 -49.87
C ASN A 184 -15.63 -19.24 -50.04
N PHE A 185 -16.24 -18.72 -48.98
CA PHE A 185 -17.15 -17.57 -49.05
C PHE A 185 -16.88 -16.54 -47.95
N THR A 186 -17.19 -15.29 -48.22
CA THR A 186 -17.13 -14.22 -47.22
C THR A 186 -18.24 -14.41 -46.19
N ALA A 187 -17.87 -14.35 -44.91
CA ALA A 187 -18.83 -14.51 -43.82
C ALA A 187 -19.84 -13.36 -43.79
N LYS A 188 -21.07 -13.67 -43.38
CA LYS A 188 -22.18 -12.71 -43.38
C LYS A 188 -22.95 -12.77 -42.06
N GLU A 189 -23.16 -11.61 -41.46
CA GLU A 189 -24.03 -11.46 -40.29
C GLU A 189 -25.46 -11.18 -40.70
N VAL A 190 -26.42 -11.86 -40.07
CA VAL A 190 -27.86 -11.72 -40.34
C VAL A 190 -28.62 -11.65 -39.03
N ALA A 191 -29.38 -10.58 -38.83
CA ALA A 191 -30.29 -10.46 -37.69
C ALA A 191 -31.59 -11.23 -37.94
N VAL A 192 -31.98 -12.08 -37.00
CA VAL A 192 -33.17 -12.93 -37.04
C VAL A 192 -33.94 -12.83 -35.74
N ASN A 193 -35.24 -13.16 -35.78
CA ASN A 193 -36.09 -13.11 -34.61
C ASN A 193 -37.11 -14.26 -34.61
N SER A 194 -37.76 -14.48 -33.46
CA SER A 194 -38.74 -15.56 -33.29
C SER A 194 -40.01 -15.40 -34.13
N SER A 195 -40.32 -14.19 -34.61
CA SER A 195 -41.45 -13.96 -35.52
C SER A 195 -41.13 -14.35 -36.97
N ASN A 196 -39.86 -14.40 -37.35
CA ASN A 196 -39.39 -14.86 -38.65
C ASN A 196 -38.45 -16.07 -38.50
N HIS A 197 -39.05 -17.25 -38.35
CA HIS A 197 -38.32 -18.50 -38.12
C HIS A 197 -37.65 -19.07 -39.37
N ARG A 198 -37.77 -18.43 -40.55
CA ARG A 198 -37.13 -18.87 -41.79
C ARG A 198 -36.29 -17.75 -42.40
N VAL A 199 -35.05 -18.05 -42.76
CA VAL A 199 -34.15 -17.08 -43.40
C VAL A 199 -33.35 -17.70 -44.53
N ASP A 200 -33.33 -17.04 -45.68
CA ASP A 200 -32.54 -17.47 -46.82
C ASP A 200 -31.35 -16.51 -47.00
N VAL A 201 -30.14 -17.06 -47.14
CA VAL A 201 -28.90 -16.28 -47.10
C VAL A 201 -28.04 -16.57 -48.32
N ILE A 202 -27.82 -15.53 -49.12
CA ILE A 202 -26.90 -15.56 -50.26
C ILE A 202 -25.49 -15.18 -49.81
N LEU A 203 -24.52 -16.05 -50.08
CA LEU A 203 -23.09 -15.85 -49.84
C LEU A 203 -22.35 -15.44 -51.12
N ARG A 204 -21.29 -14.64 -50.95
CA ARG A 204 -20.38 -14.22 -52.03
C ARG A 204 -19.04 -14.91 -51.86
N LYS A 205 -18.42 -15.33 -52.97
CA LYS A 205 -17.09 -15.96 -52.96
C LYS A 205 -16.10 -15.05 -52.24
N ALA A 206 -15.22 -15.63 -51.44
CA ALA A 206 -14.08 -14.91 -50.90
C ALA A 206 -13.08 -14.66 -52.04
N GLU A 207 -12.64 -13.42 -52.21
CA GLU A 207 -11.59 -13.04 -53.17
C GLU A 207 -10.22 -13.62 -52.78
#